data_AF-A0A943JWL1-F1
#
_entry.id   AF-A0A943JWL1-F1
#
_cell.length_a   1.000
_cell.length_b   1.000
_cell.length_c   1.000
_cell.angle_alpha   90.00
_cell.angle_beta   90.00
_cell.angle_gamma   90.00
#
_symmetry.space_group_name_H-M   'P 1'
#
loop_
_entity.id
_entity.type
_entity.pdbx_description
1 polymer ?
#
loop_
_entity_poly.entity_id
_entity_poly.type
_entity_poly.pdbx_seq_one_letter_code
_entity_poly.pdbx_strand_id
1 'polypeptide(L)'
;MNLYDKILNISKNIAIEQGLNCINMRLIAKKCDIALGSIYNYFPSKSDLLIVTIESIWKDIFNLENCSFKFENFSDTILYIFETINKNLKKYPDFFTLHSISLDISNKDKGKKSMDIFLKNIKNFLLKILENDKNVRSNAFNEDLTPEIFVDYIFNLLIYLIFNKNTNCNALVKLIENTIY
;
A
#
# COMPACT_ATOMS: atom_id res chain seq x y z
N MET A 1 -9.24 4.26 22.18
CA MET A 1 -9.26 4.64 20.75
C MET A 1 -9.87 6.03 20.66
N ASN A 2 -9.19 6.99 20.03
CA ASN A 2 -9.74 8.35 19.88
C ASN A 2 -10.87 8.36 18.83
N LEU A 3 -11.59 9.48 18.68
CA LEU A 3 -12.72 9.56 17.76
C LEU A 3 -12.29 9.48 16.28
N TYR A 4 -11.14 10.05 15.93
CA TYR A 4 -10.57 9.97 14.59
C TYR A 4 -10.34 8.51 14.16
N ASP A 5 -9.66 7.73 15.00
CA ASP A 5 -9.40 6.31 14.78
C ASP A 5 -10.70 5.50 14.70
N LYS A 6 -11.70 5.86 15.52
CA LYS A 6 -13.03 5.23 15.48
C LYS A 6 -13.72 5.44 14.14
N ILE A 7 -13.72 6.68 13.65
CA ILE A 7 -14.30 7.04 12.35
C ILE A 7 -13.58 6.28 11.24
N LEU A 8 -12.24 6.31 11.22
CA LEU A 8 -11.43 5.65 10.21
C LEU A 8 -11.63 4.13 10.21
N ASN A 9 -11.67 3.50 11.39
CA ASN A 9 -11.89 2.06 11.50
C ASN A 9 -13.28 1.64 10.99
N ILE A 10 -14.32 2.43 11.30
CA ILE A 10 -15.67 2.19 10.76
C ILE A 10 -15.70 2.37 9.23
N SER A 11 -15.01 3.38 8.68
CA SER A 11 -14.89 3.56 7.24
C SER A 11 -14.22 2.35 6.57
N LYS A 12 -13.13 1.83 7.16
CA LYS A 12 -12.47 0.60 6.67
C LYS A 12 -13.41 -0.61 6.71
N ASN A 13 -14.16 -0.78 7.79
CA ASN A 13 -15.13 -1.89 7.89
C ASN A 13 -16.23 -1.78 6.84
N ILE A 14 -16.75 -0.57 6.58
CA ILE A 14 -17.71 -0.35 5.48
C ILE A 14 -17.06 -0.69 4.14
N ALA A 15 -15.81 -0.28 3.91
CA ALA A 15 -15.10 -0.61 2.66
C ALA A 15 -14.94 -2.13 2.45
N ILE A 16 -14.66 -2.88 3.52
CA ILE A 16 -14.51 -4.34 3.48
C ILE A 16 -15.87 -5.02 3.23
N GLU A 17 -16.90 -4.62 3.97
CA GLU A 17 -18.21 -5.28 3.96
C GLU A 17 -19.07 -4.92 2.74
N GLN A 18 -18.95 -3.67 2.27
CA GLN A 18 -19.91 -3.06 1.34
C GLN A 18 -19.22 -2.34 0.17
N GLY A 19 -17.89 -2.23 0.18
CA GLY A 19 -17.12 -1.52 -0.85
C GLY A 19 -16.96 -0.02 -0.58
N LEU A 20 -15.96 0.58 -1.23
CA LEU A 20 -15.57 1.99 -1.01
C LEU A 20 -16.70 2.99 -1.31
N ASN A 21 -17.53 2.70 -2.31
CA ASN A 21 -18.62 3.59 -2.72
C ASN A 21 -19.70 3.76 -1.63
N CYS A 22 -19.83 2.79 -0.73
CA CYS A 22 -20.79 2.78 0.37
C CYS A 22 -20.36 3.64 1.57
N ILE A 23 -19.13 4.17 1.57
CA ILE A 23 -18.68 5.10 2.61
C ILE A 23 -19.56 6.36 2.58
N ASN A 24 -20.20 6.65 3.72
CA ASN A 24 -21.18 7.72 3.86
C ASN A 24 -21.07 8.37 5.25
N MET A 25 -20.93 9.70 5.27
CA MET A 25 -20.73 10.49 6.50
C MET A 25 -21.83 10.26 7.55
N ARG A 26 -23.10 10.16 7.13
CA ARG A 26 -24.25 9.93 8.03
C ARG A 26 -24.26 8.52 8.58
N LEU A 27 -23.97 7.52 7.74
CA LEU A 27 -23.87 6.13 8.17
C LEU A 27 -22.77 5.96 9.22
N ILE A 28 -21.63 6.62 8.99
CA ILE A 28 -20.48 6.56 9.91
C ILE A 28 -20.79 7.28 11.21
N ALA A 29 -21.38 8.49 11.17
CA ALA A 29 -21.84 9.19 12.38
C ALA A 29 -22.77 8.31 13.22
N LYS A 30 -23.74 7.64 12.56
CA LYS A 30 -24.65 6.70 13.22
C LYS A 30 -23.92 5.51 13.83
N LYS A 31 -22.99 4.87 13.11
CA LYS A 31 -22.19 3.74 13.64
C LYS A 31 -21.22 4.19 14.76
N CYS A 32 -20.79 5.44 14.76
CA CYS A 32 -19.97 6.03 15.81
C CYS A 32 -20.77 6.48 17.04
N ASP A 33 -22.09 6.58 16.95
CA ASP A 33 -22.99 7.21 17.93
C ASP A 33 -22.60 8.66 18.24
N ILE A 34 -22.44 9.47 17.18
CA ILE A 34 -22.10 10.90 17.29
C ILE A 34 -22.95 11.75 16.35
N ALA A 35 -22.97 13.06 16.60
CA ALA A 35 -23.57 14.02 15.68
C ALA A 35 -22.83 14.04 14.33
N LEU A 36 -23.58 14.23 13.23
CA LEU A 36 -22.99 14.35 11.90
C LEU A 36 -21.93 15.47 11.83
N GLY A 37 -22.19 16.62 12.47
CA GLY A 37 -21.25 17.73 12.53
C GLY A 37 -19.90 17.36 13.14
N SER A 38 -19.87 16.39 14.08
CA SER A 38 -18.63 15.91 14.67
C SER A 38 -17.72 15.24 13.64
N ILE A 39 -18.26 14.55 12.63
CA ILE A 39 -17.44 13.95 11.56
C ILE A 39 -16.75 15.06 10.76
N TYR A 40 -17.47 16.13 10.41
CA TYR A 40 -16.95 17.24 9.60
C TYR A 40 -15.84 18.03 10.28
N ASN A 41 -15.76 17.99 11.61
CA ASN A 41 -14.64 18.57 12.36
C ASN A 41 -13.31 17.81 12.16
N TYR A 42 -13.36 16.51 11.82
CA TYR A 42 -12.17 15.70 11.55
C TYR A 42 -11.92 15.52 10.05
N PHE A 43 -12.99 15.37 9.28
CA PHE A 43 -12.96 15.12 7.84
C PHE A 43 -13.87 16.12 7.13
N PRO A 44 -13.32 17.22 6.58
CA PRO A 44 -14.10 18.32 6.02
C PRO A 44 -15.05 17.90 4.89
N SER A 45 -14.75 16.79 4.19
CA SER A 45 -15.62 16.20 3.18
C SER A 45 -15.59 14.68 3.20
N LYS A 46 -16.59 14.05 2.54
CA LYS A 46 -16.58 12.61 2.25
C LYS A 46 -15.30 12.19 1.50
N SER A 47 -14.81 13.04 0.60
CA SER A 47 -13.62 12.75 -0.20
C SER A 47 -12.34 12.76 0.63
N ASP A 48 -12.22 13.69 1.59
CA ASP A 48 -11.08 13.69 2.52
C ASP A 48 -11.09 12.42 3.40
N LEU A 49 -12.27 11.99 3.87
CA LEU A 49 -12.41 10.73 4.59
C LEU A 49 -12.06 9.52 3.71
N LEU A 50 -12.51 9.51 2.44
CA LEU A 50 -12.20 8.44 1.49
C LEU A 50 -10.70 8.32 1.25
N ILE A 51 -10.00 9.43 1.00
CA ILE A 51 -8.56 9.43 0.77
C ILE A 51 -7.82 8.84 1.97
N VAL A 52 -8.12 9.31 3.18
CA VAL A 52 -7.50 8.78 4.41
C VAL A 52 -7.85 7.29 4.63
N THR A 53 -9.07 6.88 4.29
CA THR A 53 -9.49 5.47 4.36
C THR A 53 -8.70 4.61 3.40
N ILE A 54 -8.54 5.05 2.15
CA ILE A 54 -7.74 4.37 1.11
C ILE A 54 -6.27 4.28 1.55
N GLU A 55 -5.68 5.37 2.04
CA GLU A 55 -4.32 5.37 2.59
C GLU A 55 -4.16 4.36 3.74
N SER A 56 -5.12 4.31 4.65
CA SER A 56 -5.09 3.35 5.77
C SER A 56 -5.20 1.90 5.30
N ILE A 57 -6.04 1.62 4.29
CA ILE A 57 -6.14 0.28 3.71
C ILE A 57 -4.83 -0.10 2.99
N TRP A 58 -4.20 0.83 2.27
CA TRP A 58 -2.89 0.61 1.67
C TRP A 58 -1.83 0.22 2.70
N LYS A 59 -1.80 0.92 3.85
CA LYS A 59 -0.93 0.57 4.97
C LYS A 59 -1.24 -0.83 5.53
N ASP A 60 -2.52 -1.17 5.69
CA ASP A 60 -2.92 -2.52 6.13
C ASP A 60 -2.47 -3.60 5.14
N ILE A 61 -2.55 -3.33 3.84
CA ILE A 61 -2.20 -4.29 2.78
C ILE A 61 -0.68 -4.53 2.74
N PHE A 62 0.11 -3.47 2.65
CA PHE A 62 1.57 -3.59 2.56
C PHE A 62 2.24 -3.95 3.88
N ASN A 63 1.71 -3.44 5.00
CA ASN A 63 2.16 -3.74 6.36
C ASN A 63 3.69 -3.69 6.56
N LEU A 64 4.36 -2.68 5.96
CA LEU A 64 5.83 -2.60 5.93
C LEU A 64 6.48 -2.40 7.30
N GLU A 65 5.75 -1.86 8.27
CA GLU A 65 6.22 -1.70 9.65
C GLU A 65 6.64 -3.04 10.26
N ASN A 66 5.97 -4.14 9.87
CA ASN A 66 6.31 -5.49 10.29
C ASN A 66 7.39 -6.14 9.44
N CYS A 67 7.93 -5.46 8.44
CA CYS A 67 8.94 -5.99 7.51
C CYS A 67 10.36 -5.51 7.85
N SER A 68 10.52 -4.29 8.39
CA SER A 68 11.83 -3.63 8.46
C SER A 68 12.87 -4.47 9.21
N PHE A 69 14.01 -4.73 8.57
CA PHE A 69 15.19 -5.36 9.17
C PHE A 69 15.00 -6.80 9.68
N LYS A 70 13.95 -7.50 9.21
CA LYS A 70 13.77 -8.93 9.53
C LYS A 70 14.70 -9.85 8.73
N PHE A 71 15.14 -9.39 7.56
CA PHE A 71 15.88 -10.22 6.61
C PHE A 71 17.20 -9.55 6.26
N GLU A 72 18.23 -10.37 6.07
CA GLU A 72 19.55 -9.92 5.64
C GLU A 72 19.59 -9.67 4.13
N ASN A 73 18.70 -10.31 3.37
CA ASN A 73 18.66 -10.29 1.92
C ASN A 73 17.47 -9.45 1.39
N PHE A 74 17.73 -8.65 0.35
CA PHE A 74 16.72 -7.96 -0.44
C PHE A 74 15.73 -8.93 -1.10
N SER A 75 16.20 -10.08 -1.63
CA SER A 75 15.33 -11.08 -2.26
C SER A 75 14.26 -11.64 -1.30
N ASP A 76 14.67 -11.97 -0.08
CA ASP A 76 13.79 -12.47 0.99
C ASP A 76 12.76 -11.41 1.40
N THR A 77 13.17 -10.13 1.41
CA THR A 77 12.26 -9.01 1.67
C THR A 77 11.17 -8.92 0.60
N ILE A 78 11.52 -9.07 -0.68
CA ILE A 78 10.55 -9.06 -1.78
C ILE A 78 9.56 -10.23 -1.67
N LEU A 79 10.05 -11.44 -1.33
CA LEU A 79 9.19 -12.60 -1.10
C LEU A 79 8.20 -12.34 0.04
N TYR A 80 8.68 -11.86 1.19
CA TYR A 80 7.84 -11.55 2.33
C TYR A 80 6.77 -10.49 2.02
N ILE A 81 7.14 -9.43 1.30
CA ILE A 81 6.18 -8.38 0.89
C ILE A 81 5.12 -8.97 -0.03
N PHE A 82 5.50 -9.79 -1.02
CA PHE A 82 4.55 -10.44 -1.92
C PHE A 82 3.54 -11.31 -1.16
N GLU A 83 4.02 -12.16 -0.25
CA GLU A 83 3.16 -13.03 0.55
C GLU A 83 2.24 -12.23 1.49
N THR A 84 2.78 -11.18 2.10
CA THR A 84 2.03 -10.28 2.99
C THR A 84 0.90 -9.60 2.25
N ILE A 85 1.18 -9.03 1.07
CA ILE A 85 0.16 -8.37 0.25
C ILE A 85 -0.90 -9.36 -0.18
N ASN A 86 -0.53 -10.54 -0.70
CA ASN A 86 -1.50 -11.55 -1.12
C ASN A 86 -2.38 -12.04 0.04
N LYS A 87 -1.81 -12.22 1.23
CA LYS A 87 -2.56 -12.56 2.43
C LYS A 87 -3.56 -11.47 2.79
N ASN A 88 -3.11 -10.21 2.80
CA ASN A 88 -3.94 -9.08 3.21
C ASN A 88 -5.01 -8.72 2.17
N LEU A 89 -4.77 -8.99 0.88
CA LEU A 89 -5.76 -8.80 -0.18
C LEU A 89 -6.97 -9.71 -0.04
N LYS A 90 -6.86 -10.85 0.64
CA LYS A 90 -8.04 -11.67 0.98
C LYS A 90 -9.04 -10.91 1.87
N LYS A 91 -8.57 -9.93 2.65
CA LYS A 91 -9.41 -9.04 3.47
C LYS A 91 -10.00 -7.89 2.63
N TYR A 92 -9.41 -7.58 1.48
CA TYR A 92 -9.74 -6.44 0.62
C TYR A 92 -9.86 -6.85 -0.86
N PRO A 93 -10.77 -7.78 -1.22
CA PRO A 93 -10.75 -8.47 -2.52
C PRO A 93 -10.92 -7.55 -3.74
N ASP A 94 -11.64 -6.43 -3.60
CA ASP A 94 -11.92 -5.49 -4.70
C ASP A 94 -11.16 -4.16 -4.58
N PHE A 95 -10.29 -4.01 -3.58
CA PHE A 95 -9.67 -2.72 -3.30
C PHE A 95 -8.74 -2.26 -4.43
N PHE A 96 -7.90 -3.17 -4.95
CA PHE A 96 -6.93 -2.85 -6.00
C PHE A 96 -7.59 -2.40 -7.32
N THR A 97 -8.81 -2.86 -7.62
CA THR A 97 -9.53 -2.48 -8.85
C THR A 97 -10.39 -1.22 -8.65
N LEU A 98 -10.92 -1.00 -7.45
CA LEU A 98 -11.93 0.05 -7.22
C LEU A 98 -11.38 1.35 -6.60
N HIS A 99 -10.21 1.34 -5.97
CA HIS A 99 -9.72 2.53 -5.25
C HIS A 99 -9.56 3.76 -6.14
N SER A 100 -9.12 3.60 -7.39
CA SER A 100 -8.95 4.70 -8.36
C SER A 100 -10.26 5.26 -8.92
N ILE A 101 -11.33 4.45 -8.93
CA ILE A 101 -12.65 4.81 -9.45
C ILE A 101 -13.52 5.45 -8.36
N SER A 102 -13.25 5.14 -7.10
CA SER A 102 -14.04 5.59 -5.94
C SER A 102 -13.95 7.10 -5.63
N LEU A 103 -13.10 7.85 -6.33
CA LEU A 103 -12.91 9.29 -6.17
C LEU A 103 -13.61 10.08 -7.29
N ASP A 104 -14.38 11.09 -6.89
CA ASP A 104 -14.97 12.07 -7.80
C ASP A 104 -13.88 12.81 -8.59
N ILE A 105 -14.22 13.26 -9.82
CA ILE A 105 -13.27 13.89 -10.75
C ILE A 105 -12.49 15.05 -10.10
N SER A 106 -13.16 15.87 -9.29
CA SER A 106 -12.55 17.02 -8.59
C SER A 106 -11.52 16.64 -7.52
N ASN A 107 -11.55 15.39 -7.03
CA ASN A 107 -10.65 14.89 -5.99
C ASN A 107 -9.65 13.84 -6.51
N LYS A 108 -9.71 13.49 -7.81
CA LYS A 108 -8.76 12.57 -8.44
C LYS A 108 -7.31 13.03 -8.28
N ASP A 109 -7.04 14.33 -8.38
CA ASP A 109 -5.68 14.85 -8.24
C ASP A 109 -5.14 14.71 -6.81
N LYS A 110 -5.99 14.94 -5.80
CA LYS A 110 -5.60 14.75 -4.39
C LYS A 110 -5.32 13.28 -4.10
N GLY A 111 -6.20 12.39 -4.54
CA GLY A 111 -6.01 10.94 -4.39
C GLY A 111 -4.78 10.42 -5.14
N LYS A 112 -4.54 10.91 -6.36
CA LYS A 112 -3.34 10.57 -7.13
C LYS A 112 -2.07 11.01 -6.41
N LYS A 113 -2.01 12.26 -5.91
CA LYS A 113 -0.86 12.75 -5.14
C LYS A 113 -0.60 11.90 -3.90
N SER A 114 -1.66 11.54 -3.16
CA SER A 114 -1.58 10.64 -2.01
C SER A 114 -0.99 9.28 -2.40
N MET A 115 -1.48 8.69 -3.50
CA MET A 115 -0.96 7.43 -4.03
C MET A 115 0.51 7.53 -4.46
N ASP A 116 0.88 8.58 -5.18
CA ASP A 116 2.25 8.82 -5.63
C ASP A 116 3.23 8.93 -4.44
N ILE A 117 2.81 9.62 -3.36
CA ILE A 117 3.57 9.71 -2.10
C ILE A 117 3.69 8.33 -1.45
N PHE A 118 2.61 7.57 -1.36
CA PHE A 118 2.62 6.22 -0.79
C PHE A 118 3.57 5.29 -1.54
N LEU A 119 3.48 5.25 -2.87
CA LEU A 119 4.35 4.44 -3.73
C LEU A 119 5.82 4.85 -3.60
N LYS A 120 6.10 6.16 -3.58
CA LYS A 120 7.45 6.68 -3.35
C LYS A 120 8.02 6.23 -2.00
N ASN A 121 7.20 6.21 -0.95
CA ASN A 121 7.63 5.76 0.36
C ASN A 121 7.98 4.26 0.37
N ILE A 122 7.22 3.42 -0.34
CA ILE A 122 7.54 1.99 -0.47
C ILE A 122 8.86 1.80 -1.22
N LYS A 123 9.06 2.52 -2.33
CA LYS A 123 10.32 2.44 -3.10
C LYS A 123 11.52 2.90 -2.27
N ASN A 124 11.39 3.99 -1.54
CA ASN A 124 12.44 4.45 -0.62
C ASN A 124 12.73 3.44 0.49
N PHE A 125 11.70 2.73 0.99
CA PHE A 125 11.88 1.64 1.95
C PHE A 125 12.67 0.49 1.33
N LEU A 126 12.31 0.04 0.12
CA LEU A 126 13.00 -1.02 -0.60
C LEU A 126 14.46 -0.65 -0.91
N LEU A 127 14.70 0.59 -1.34
CA LEU A 127 16.04 1.11 -1.58
C LEU A 127 16.91 1.02 -0.32
N LYS A 128 16.39 1.43 0.83
CA LYS A 128 17.10 1.29 2.11
C LYS A 128 17.41 -0.16 2.46
N ILE A 129 16.51 -1.10 2.15
CA ILE A 129 16.78 -2.52 2.38
C ILE A 129 17.92 -3.00 1.47
N LEU A 130 17.86 -2.65 0.18
CA LEU A 130 18.89 -2.99 -0.80
C LEU A 130 20.27 -2.44 -0.42
N GLU A 131 20.34 -1.18 0.00
CA GLU A 131 21.58 -0.52 0.42
C GLU A 131 22.20 -1.12 1.69
N ASN A 132 21.39 -1.75 2.54
CA ASN A 132 21.84 -2.38 3.79
C ASN A 132 22.14 -3.88 3.63
N ASP A 133 21.84 -4.47 2.48
CA ASP A 133 22.11 -5.87 2.19
C ASP A 133 23.60 -6.08 1.89
N LYS A 134 24.29 -6.73 2.82
CA LYS A 134 25.74 -6.97 2.74
C LYS A 134 26.13 -8.09 1.78
N ASN A 135 25.16 -8.88 1.31
CA ASN A 135 25.38 -9.98 0.38
C ASN A 135 25.35 -9.53 -1.08
N VAL A 136 24.90 -8.30 -1.36
CA VAL A 136 24.95 -7.70 -2.69
C VAL A 136 26.40 -7.61 -3.18
N ARG A 137 26.67 -8.20 -4.35
CA ARG A 137 28.01 -8.17 -4.95
C ARG A 137 28.41 -6.74 -5.33
N SER A 138 29.68 -6.40 -5.12
CA SER A 138 30.18 -5.02 -5.26
C SER A 138 30.05 -4.42 -6.67
N ASN A 139 29.85 -5.24 -7.70
CA ASN A 139 29.66 -4.85 -9.09
C ASN A 139 28.24 -5.14 -9.62
N ALA A 140 27.24 -5.23 -8.73
CA ALA A 140 25.84 -5.39 -9.11
C ALA A 140 25.29 -4.20 -9.90
N PHE A 141 25.79 -2.99 -9.63
CA PHE A 141 25.27 -1.73 -10.15
C PHE A 141 26.35 -0.92 -10.88
N ASN A 142 25.90 -0.08 -11.81
CA ASN A 142 26.73 0.83 -12.59
C ASN A 142 25.94 2.11 -12.93
N GLU A 143 26.42 2.92 -13.87
CA GLU A 143 25.77 4.18 -14.26
C GLU A 143 24.42 3.99 -14.98
N ASP A 144 24.23 2.86 -15.67
CA ASP A 144 22.99 2.55 -16.40
C ASP A 144 21.96 1.84 -15.50
N LEU A 145 22.43 0.93 -14.64
CA LEU A 145 21.62 0.21 -13.66
C LEU A 145 22.02 0.63 -12.25
N THR A 146 21.41 1.70 -11.77
CA THR A 146 21.57 2.16 -10.39
C THR A 146 20.65 1.37 -9.43
N PRO A 147 20.93 1.38 -8.11
CA PRO A 147 20.03 0.78 -7.11
C PRO A 147 18.59 1.30 -7.20
N GLU A 148 18.39 2.59 -7.48
CA GLU A 148 17.07 3.21 -7.63
C GLU A 148 16.32 2.67 -8.85
N ILE A 149 17.00 2.58 -10.01
CA ILE A 149 16.41 2.02 -11.24
C ILE A 149 16.05 0.55 -11.01
N PHE A 150 16.93 -0.20 -10.36
CA PHE A 150 16.68 -1.59 -10.02
C PHE A 150 15.46 -1.75 -9.11
N VAL A 151 15.36 -0.97 -8.02
CA VAL A 151 14.19 -0.95 -7.13
C VAL A 151 12.92 -0.60 -7.89
N ASP A 152 12.97 0.37 -8.80
CA ASP A 152 11.83 0.74 -9.64
C ASP A 152 11.36 -0.43 -10.51
N TYR A 153 12.27 -1.16 -11.16
CA TYR A 153 11.93 -2.34 -11.95
C TYR A 153 11.37 -3.49 -11.10
N ILE A 154 12.03 -3.81 -9.98
CA ILE A 154 11.56 -4.87 -9.09
C ILE A 154 10.20 -4.53 -8.50
N PHE A 155 9.98 -3.29 -8.08
CA PHE A 155 8.69 -2.84 -7.58
C PHE A 155 7.60 -2.97 -8.65
N ASN A 156 7.84 -2.52 -9.88
CA ASN A 156 6.87 -2.64 -10.97
C ASN A 156 6.52 -4.10 -11.29
N LEU A 157 7.51 -4.99 -11.30
CA LEU A 157 7.30 -6.42 -11.49
C LEU A 157 6.50 -7.04 -10.33
N LEU A 158 6.83 -6.68 -9.09
CA LEU A 158 6.09 -7.12 -7.90
C LEU A 158 4.61 -6.73 -7.99
N ILE A 159 4.34 -5.47 -8.32
CA ILE A 159 2.97 -4.95 -8.50
C ILE A 159 2.27 -5.68 -9.65
N TYR A 160 2.95 -5.91 -10.78
CA TYR A 160 2.42 -6.69 -11.89
C TYR A 160 1.98 -8.11 -11.46
N LEU A 161 2.80 -8.82 -10.68
CA LEU A 161 2.47 -10.16 -10.19
C LEU A 161 1.23 -10.15 -9.28
N ILE A 162 1.12 -9.13 -8.42
CA ILE A 162 -0.03 -8.94 -7.52
C ILE A 162 -1.31 -8.67 -8.33
N PHE A 163 -1.25 -7.76 -9.30
CA PHE A 163 -2.41 -7.43 -10.14
C PHE A 163 -2.91 -8.62 -10.97
N ASN A 164 -1.99 -9.44 -11.47
CA ASN A 164 -2.32 -10.65 -12.23
C ASN A 164 -2.70 -11.84 -11.32
N LYS A 165 -2.80 -11.63 -10.00
CA LYS A 165 -3.18 -12.66 -9.01
C LYS A 165 -2.31 -13.90 -9.08
N ASN A 166 -1.01 -13.72 -9.35
CA ASN A 166 -0.06 -14.83 -9.36
C ASN A 166 0.01 -15.48 -7.97
N THR A 167 0.23 -16.80 -7.93
CA THR A 167 0.24 -17.57 -6.68
C THR A 167 1.57 -17.54 -5.95
N ASN A 168 2.66 -17.16 -6.63
CA ASN A 168 4.01 -17.02 -6.07
C ASN A 168 4.81 -15.97 -6.87
N CYS A 169 5.95 -15.54 -6.32
CA CYS A 169 6.90 -14.64 -6.97
C CYS A 169 8.29 -15.26 -7.13
N ASN A 170 8.39 -16.60 -7.16
CA ASN A 170 9.68 -17.31 -7.13
C ASN A 170 10.58 -16.94 -8.33
N ALA A 171 9.97 -16.73 -9.51
CA ALA A 171 10.71 -16.29 -10.69
C ALA A 171 11.30 -14.87 -10.52
N LEU A 172 10.58 -13.96 -9.86
CA LEU A 172 11.08 -12.62 -9.55
C LEU A 172 12.21 -12.68 -8.51
N VAL A 173 12.04 -13.50 -7.47
CA VAL A 173 13.10 -13.75 -6.47
C VAL A 173 14.35 -14.28 -7.15
N LYS A 174 14.21 -15.26 -8.05
CA LYS A 174 15.36 -15.82 -8.77
C LYS A 174 16.02 -14.82 -9.73
N LEU A 175 15.22 -13.96 -10.36
CA LEU A 175 15.72 -12.86 -11.18
C LEU A 175 16.57 -11.90 -10.33
N ILE A 176 16.09 -11.52 -9.14
CA ILE A 176 16.83 -10.67 -8.20
C ILE A 176 18.15 -11.34 -7.82
N GLU A 177 18.08 -12.58 -7.32
CA GLU A 177 19.27 -13.32 -6.88
C GLU A 177 20.35 -13.38 -7.98
N ASN A 178 19.96 -13.77 -9.19
CA ASN A 178 20.91 -13.89 -10.30
C ASN A 178 21.47 -12.53 -10.77
N THR A 179 20.84 -11.42 -10.38
CA THR A 179 21.26 -10.08 -10.77
C THR A 179 22.21 -9.47 -9.74
N ILE A 180 21.90 -9.57 -8.43
CA ILE A 180 22.58 -8.80 -7.39
C ILE A 180 23.43 -9.62 -6.41
N TYR A 181 23.29 -10.94 -6.38
CA TYR A 181 24.16 -11.85 -5.61
C TYR A 181 25.12 -12.58 -6.55
#